data_AF-A0AB94IY86-F1
#
_entry.id   AF-A0AB94IY86-F1
#
_cell.length_a   1.000
_cell.length_b   1.000
_cell.length_c   1.000
_cell.angle_alpha   90.00
_cell.angle_beta   90.00
_cell.angle_gamma   90.00
#
_symmetry.space_group_name_H-M   'P 1'
#
loop_
_entity.id
_entity.type
_entity.pdbx_description
1 polymer ?
#
loop_
_entity_poly.entity_id
_entity_poly.type
_entity_poly.pdbx_seq_one_letter_code
_entity_poly.pdbx_strand_id
1 'polypeptide(L)'
;MLLPKDFVSTMSDEEQDRIMDEAYALEDRGEKEEADRLWRTLPVDPIFADGIKRTLGIGILKEGGYNLNDAVKLFGQEWLNG
;
A
#
# COMPACT_ATOMS: atom_id res chain seq x y z
N MET A 1 -4.19 14.94 6.15
CA MET A 1 -2.78 15.39 6.19
C MET A 1 -2.19 15.09 4.81
N LEU A 2 -1.23 15.86 4.30
CA LEU A 2 -0.53 15.51 3.05
C LEU A 2 0.83 14.92 3.43
N LEU A 3 1.39 14.05 2.59
CA LEU A 3 2.75 13.54 2.78
C LEU A 3 3.76 14.70 2.83
N PRO A 4 4.89 14.53 3.54
CA PRO A 4 6.02 15.45 3.43
C PRO A 4 6.42 15.61 1.96
N LYS A 5 6.80 16.83 1.56
CA LYS A 5 7.12 17.16 0.15
C LYS A 5 8.33 16.38 -0.40
N ASP A 6 9.19 15.93 0.48
CA ASP A 6 10.41 15.17 0.23
C ASP A 6 10.27 13.68 0.56
N PHE A 7 9.04 13.22 0.85
CA PHE A 7 8.80 11.81 1.05
C PHE A 7 8.97 11.06 -0.27
N VAL A 8 9.89 10.10 -0.26
CA VAL A 8 10.10 9.15 -1.35
C VAL A 8 9.58 7.80 -0.87
N SER A 9 8.82 7.09 -1.70
CA SER A 9 8.34 5.74 -1.39
C SER A 9 9.49 4.75 -1.13
N THR A 10 9.18 3.62 -0.53
CA THR A 10 10.07 2.45 -0.43
C THR A 10 10.15 1.68 -1.75
N MET A 11 9.21 1.89 -2.66
CA MET A 11 9.18 1.29 -4.00
C MET A 11 9.42 2.37 -5.06
N SER A 12 10.24 2.11 -6.08
CA SER A 12 10.49 3.10 -7.14
C SER A 12 9.25 3.29 -8.01
N ASP A 13 9.12 4.47 -8.63
CA ASP A 13 8.03 4.77 -9.56
C ASP A 13 8.02 3.75 -10.72
N GLU A 14 9.18 3.40 -11.28
CA GLU A 14 9.29 2.37 -12.33
C GLU A 14 8.82 0.98 -11.89
N GLU A 15 8.97 0.62 -10.61
CA GLU A 15 8.48 -0.65 -10.09
C GLU A 15 6.97 -0.60 -9.83
N GLN A 16 6.47 0.51 -9.30
CA GLN A 16 5.04 0.73 -9.12
C GLN A 16 4.32 0.70 -10.47
N ASP A 17 4.83 1.41 -11.49
CA ASP A 17 4.26 1.46 -12.83
C ASP A 17 4.16 0.07 -13.46
N ARG A 18 5.22 -0.74 -13.36
CA ARG A 18 5.19 -2.13 -13.87
C ARG A 18 4.11 -2.99 -13.19
N ILE A 19 3.98 -2.87 -11.87
CA ILE A 19 2.97 -3.62 -11.11
C ILE A 19 1.56 -3.16 -11.52
N MET A 20 1.35 -1.85 -11.68
CA MET A 20 0.07 -1.29 -12.12
C MET A 20 -0.31 -1.77 -13.52
N ASP A 21 0.63 -1.72 -14.46
CA ASP A 21 0.41 -2.20 -15.84
C ASP A 21 0.03 -3.69 -15.87
N GLU A 22 0.71 -4.53 -15.08
CA GLU A 22 0.41 -5.95 -14.99
C GLU A 22 -0.94 -6.22 -14.32
N ALA A 23 -1.26 -5.49 -13.25
CA ALA A 23 -2.56 -5.59 -12.57
C ALA A 23 -3.71 -5.20 -13.50
N TYR A 24 -3.58 -4.11 -14.26
CA TYR A 24 -4.56 -3.73 -15.27
C TYR A 24 -4.71 -4.78 -16.37
N ALA A 25 -3.61 -5.34 -16.87
CA ALA A 25 -3.66 -6.41 -17.85
C ALA A 25 -4.39 -7.67 -17.33
N LEU A 26 -4.26 -7.99 -16.04
CA LEU A 26 -5.00 -9.07 -15.39
C LEU A 26 -6.49 -8.75 -15.26
N GLU A 27 -6.85 -7.52 -14.87
CA GLU A 27 -8.24 -7.07 -14.80
C GLU A 27 -8.94 -7.15 -16.16
N ASP A 28 -8.26 -6.72 -17.23
CA ASP A 28 -8.75 -6.80 -18.61
C ASP A 28 -9.00 -8.25 -19.06
N ARG A 29 -8.21 -9.21 -18.55
CA ARG A 29 -8.43 -10.65 -18.76
C ARG A 29 -9.49 -11.26 -17.84
N GLY A 30 -10.01 -10.51 -16.88
CA GLY A 30 -10.97 -10.97 -15.87
C GLY A 30 -10.34 -11.73 -14.70
N GLU A 31 -9.01 -11.73 -14.59
CA GLU A 31 -8.22 -12.42 -13.56
C GLU A 31 -8.15 -11.60 -12.26
N LYS A 32 -9.32 -11.24 -11.71
CA LYS A 32 -9.47 -10.27 -10.62
C LYS A 32 -8.68 -10.62 -9.36
N GLU A 33 -8.62 -11.89 -8.98
CA GLU A 33 -7.89 -12.30 -7.76
C GLU A 33 -6.38 -12.12 -7.88
N GLU A 34 -5.81 -12.29 -9.08
CA GLU A 34 -4.38 -12.07 -9.32
C GLU A 34 -4.08 -10.57 -9.39
N ALA A 35 -4.95 -9.79 -10.04
CA ALA A 35 -4.85 -8.34 -10.03
C ALA A 35 -4.90 -7.78 -8.60
N ASP A 36 -5.87 -8.23 -7.79
CA ASP A 36 -5.98 -7.83 -6.37
C ASP A 36 -4.73 -8.17 -5.56
N ARG A 37 -4.06 -9.29 -5.86
CA ARG A 37 -2.79 -9.64 -5.21
C ARG A 37 -1.69 -8.66 -5.61
N LEU A 38 -1.55 -8.34 -6.90
CA LEU A 38 -0.57 -7.37 -7.37
C LEU A 38 -0.82 -5.98 -6.77
N TRP A 39 -2.06 -5.51 -6.77
CA TRP A 39 -2.42 -4.23 -6.16
C TRP A 39 -1.99 -4.12 -4.69
N ARG A 40 -2.13 -5.21 -3.92
CA ARG A 40 -1.72 -5.25 -2.51
C ARG A 40 -0.21 -5.20 -2.30
N THR A 41 0.59 -5.48 -3.33
CA THR A 41 2.06 -5.34 -3.27
C THR A 41 2.53 -3.90 -3.36
N LEU A 42 1.73 -2.99 -3.93
CA LEU A 42 2.06 -1.56 -3.95
C LEU A 42 2.01 -0.98 -2.54
N PRO A 43 3.01 -0.17 -2.12
CA PRO A 43 2.95 0.51 -0.83
C PRO A 43 1.70 1.37 -0.73
N VAL A 44 0.92 1.15 0.31
CA VAL A 44 -0.26 1.98 0.59
C VAL A 44 0.20 3.37 1.01
N ASP A 45 -0.49 4.41 0.53
CA ASP A 45 -0.26 5.79 0.98
C ASP A 45 -0.26 5.85 2.53
N PRO A 46 0.83 6.33 3.16
CA PRO A 46 0.95 6.35 4.61
C PRO A 46 -0.19 7.07 5.32
N ILE A 47 -0.67 8.20 4.80
CA ILE A 47 -1.72 8.98 5.46
C ILE A 47 -3.05 8.25 5.38
N PHE A 48 -3.34 7.62 4.23
CA PHE A 48 -4.50 6.78 4.07
C PHE A 48 -4.46 5.56 5.00
N ALA A 49 -3.31 4.88 5.10
CA ALA A 49 -3.11 3.77 6.02
C ALA A 49 -3.31 4.19 7.49
N ASP A 50 -2.78 5.35 7.91
CA ASP A 50 -3.01 5.88 9.26
C ASP A 50 -4.48 6.23 9.49
N GLY A 51 -5.16 6.75 8.47
CA GLY A 51 -6.61 6.97 8.49
C GLY A 51 -7.38 5.69 8.77
N ILE A 52 -7.14 4.64 7.98
CA ILE A 52 -7.76 3.32 8.17
C ILE A 52 -7.47 2.79 9.56
N LYS A 53 -6.20 2.82 9.98
CA LYS A 53 -5.77 2.35 11.30
C LYS A 53 -6.58 3.02 12.42
N ARG A 54 -6.74 4.35 12.39
CA ARG A 54 -7.48 5.09 13.42
C ARG A 54 -8.97 4.76 13.43
N THR A 55 -9.55 4.46 12.28
CA THR A 55 -11.01 4.24 12.16
C THR A 55 -11.42 2.79 12.36
N LEU A 56 -10.60 1.84 11.90
CA LEU A 56 -10.97 0.42 11.81
C LEU A 56 -9.94 -0.51 12.48
N GLY A 57 -8.83 0.04 12.96
CA GLY A 57 -7.73 -0.72 13.54
C GLY A 57 -6.71 -1.20 12.50
N ILE A 58 -5.48 -1.43 12.97
CA ILE A 58 -4.37 -1.94 12.13
C ILE A 58 -4.63 -3.36 11.61
N GLY A 59 -5.52 -4.13 12.25
CA GLY A 59 -5.86 -5.50 11.89
C GLY A 59 -6.33 -5.63 10.43
N ILE A 60 -7.21 -4.75 9.97
CA ILE A 60 -7.74 -4.78 8.59
C ILE A 60 -6.61 -4.66 7.55
N LEU A 61 -5.61 -3.82 7.82
CA LEU A 61 -4.48 -3.63 6.92
C LEU A 61 -3.56 -4.87 6.89
N LYS A 62 -3.31 -5.47 8.06
CA LYS A 62 -2.47 -6.68 8.17
C LYS A 62 -3.14 -7.92 7.60
N GLU A 63 -4.39 -8.17 7.96
CA GLU A 63 -5.19 -9.30 7.48
C GLU A 63 -5.48 -9.17 5.98
N GLY A 64 -5.64 -7.94 5.50
CA GLY A 64 -5.74 -7.64 4.08
C GLY A 64 -4.42 -7.80 3.32
N GLY A 65 -3.29 -8.10 3.96
CA GLY A 65 -2.02 -8.29 3.25
C GLY A 65 -1.54 -7.04 2.49
N TYR A 66 -1.91 -5.84 2.94
CA TYR A 66 -1.45 -4.60 2.32
C TYR A 66 0.04 -4.38 2.60
N ASN A 67 0.75 -3.86 1.60
CA ASN A 67 2.12 -3.41 1.81
C ASN A 67 2.13 -2.09 2.62
N LEU A 68 2.63 -2.16 3.86
CA LEU A 68 2.70 -1.05 4.82
C LEU A 68 4.10 -0.42 4.93
N ASN A 69 5.01 -0.74 4.03
CA ASN A 69 6.41 -0.30 4.12
C ASN A 69 6.56 1.23 4.15
N ASP A 70 5.75 1.95 3.37
CA ASP A 70 5.77 3.42 3.36
C ASP A 70 5.23 4.01 4.67
N ALA A 71 4.17 3.42 5.22
CA ALA A 71 3.65 3.83 6.53
C ALA A 71 4.69 3.61 7.63
N VAL A 72 5.40 2.48 7.60
CA VAL A 72 6.51 2.19 8.52
C VAL A 72 7.68 3.15 8.31
N LYS A 73 8.03 3.49 7.07
CA LYS A 73 9.07 4.47 6.75
C LYS A 73 8.73 5.85 7.32
N LEU A 74 7.45 6.26 7.26
CA LEU A 74 7.00 7.57 7.72
C LEU A 74 6.81 7.64 9.25
N PHE A 75 6.18 6.63 9.85
CA PHE A 75 5.76 6.66 11.26
C PHE A 75 6.62 5.82 12.20
N GLY A 76 7.51 4.98 11.66
CA GLY A 76 8.33 4.02 12.41
C GLY A 76 7.65 2.68 12.65
N GLN A 77 8.45 1.67 13.02
CA GLN A 77 7.97 0.28 13.23
C GLN A 77 6.90 0.17 14.32
N GLU A 78 6.97 0.98 15.37
CA GLU A 78 5.98 0.99 16.46
C GLU A 78 4.56 1.35 16.00
N TRP A 79 4.43 2.01 14.85
CA TRP A 79 3.14 2.32 14.26
C TRP A 79 2.29 1.06 14.01
N LEU A 80 2.93 -0.10 13.77
CA LEU A 80 2.25 -1.38 13.57
C LEU A 80 1.66 -1.97 14.87
N ASN A 81 2.05 -1.48 16.04
CA ASN A 81 1.74 -2.09 17.34
C ASN A 81 0.68 -1.31 18.15
N GLY A 82 0.45 -0.04 17.84
CA GLY A 82 -0.55 0.79 18.52
C GLY A 82 -1.74 1.13 17.66
#